data_AF-A0A3D5B5D8-F1
#
_entry.id   AF-A0A3D5B5D8-F1
#
_cell.length_a   1.000
_cell.length_b   1.000
_cell.length_c   1.000
_cell.angle_alpha   90.00
_cell.angle_beta   90.00
_cell.angle_gamma   90.00
#
_symmetry.space_group_name_H-M   'P 1'
#
loop_
_entity.id
_entity.type
_entity.pdbx_description
1 polymer ?
#
loop_
_entity_poly.entity_id
_entity_poly.type
_entity_poly.pdbx_seq_one_letter_code
_entity_poly.pdbx_strand_id
1 'polypeptide(L)'
;MQYVTDAGWEHLGELGSWQYFCIPAEGDHQPEIYTDAASKIKKYERVLTILVIFQPIYLVVLNINNVLNHAPLWLTIGKLVLWLIIVSAFSFSIVKIIMRIQELKKTIKQ
;
A
#
# COMPACT_ATOMS: atom_id res chain seq x y z
N MET A 1 4.71 18.72 12.24
CA MET A 1 4.67 19.79 11.21
C MET A 1 5.90 20.70 11.23
N GLN A 2 6.94 20.40 12.02
CA GLN A 2 8.07 21.32 12.21
C GLN A 2 9.13 21.24 11.09
N TYR A 3 9.37 20.04 10.54
CA TYR A 3 10.36 19.82 9.47
C TYR A 3 10.03 20.51 8.13
N VAL A 4 8.76 20.79 7.85
CA VAL A 4 8.33 21.38 6.57
C VAL A 4 8.57 22.88 6.57
N THR A 5 8.24 23.55 7.67
CA THR A 5 8.54 24.97 7.88
C THR A 5 10.05 25.24 7.95
N ASP A 6 10.82 24.33 8.56
CA ASP A 6 12.29 24.39 8.60
C ASP A 6 12.94 24.29 7.20
N ALA A 7 12.25 23.67 6.24
CA ALA A 7 12.70 23.52 4.86
C ALA A 7 12.25 24.66 3.94
N GLY A 8 11.67 25.74 4.47
CA GLY A 8 11.23 26.91 3.69
C GLY A 8 9.88 26.74 2.97
N TRP A 9 9.12 25.70 3.29
CA TRP A 9 7.79 25.47 2.73
C TRP A 9 6.73 26.22 3.55
N GLU A 10 6.02 27.13 2.92
CA GLU A 10 4.87 27.82 3.48
C GLU A 10 3.61 26.98 3.31
N HIS A 11 2.79 26.90 4.37
CA HIS A 11 1.54 26.15 4.36
C HIS A 11 0.41 26.99 3.73
N LEU A 12 -0.13 26.52 2.60
CA LEU A 12 -1.20 27.20 1.85
C LEU A 12 -2.60 26.86 2.34
N GLY A 13 -2.79 25.70 2.96
CA GLY A 13 -4.09 25.28 3.47
C GLY A 13 -4.30 23.76 3.45
N GLU A 14 -5.50 23.35 3.86
CA GLU A 14 -5.86 21.95 4.07
C GLU A 14 -7.17 21.63 3.34
N LEU A 15 -7.22 20.49 2.65
CA LEU A 15 -8.47 19.95 2.09
C LEU A 15 -8.63 18.49 2.54
N GLY A 16 -9.49 18.26 3.54
CA GLY A 16 -9.66 16.94 4.14
C GLY A 16 -8.35 16.45 4.77
N SER A 17 -7.85 15.29 4.33
CA SER A 17 -6.57 14.74 4.80
C SER A 17 -5.34 15.22 4.01
N TRP A 18 -5.52 16.17 3.09
CA TRP A 18 -4.44 16.71 2.26
C TRP A 18 -4.01 18.08 2.79
N GLN A 19 -2.69 18.29 2.88
CA GLN A 19 -2.09 19.56 3.27
C GLN A 19 -1.28 20.11 2.11
N TYR A 20 -1.53 21.37 1.76
CA TYR A 20 -0.89 22.07 0.66
C TYR A 20 0.24 22.94 1.18
N PHE A 21 1.39 22.84 0.54
CA PHE A 21 2.57 23.64 0.85
C PHE A 21 3.14 24.23 -0.45
N CYS A 22 3.71 25.43 -0.37
CA CYS A 22 4.44 26.06 -1.47
C CYS A 22 5.81 26.57 -1.02
N ILE A 23 6.70 26.78 -1.98
CA ILE A 23 7.98 27.49 -1.79
C ILE A 23 8.16 28.45 -2.97
N PRO A 24 8.80 29.60 -2.76
CA PRO A 24 9.20 30.49 -3.86
C PRO A 24 10.12 29.76 -4.84
N ALA A 25 9.79 29.78 -6.13
CA ALA A 25 10.60 29.17 -7.17
C ALA A 25 11.89 30.00 -7.40
N GLU A 26 12.97 29.66 -6.69
CA GLU A 26 14.30 30.24 -6.91
C GLU A 26 15.09 29.41 -7.95
N GLY A 27 15.05 29.85 -9.22
CA GLY A 27 15.90 29.33 -10.30
C GLY A 27 15.48 27.98 -10.91
N ASP A 28 16.42 27.35 -11.65
CA ASP A 28 16.23 26.08 -12.40
C ASP A 28 16.09 24.84 -11.49
N HIS A 29 16.03 25.03 -10.18
CA HIS A 29 15.90 23.92 -9.23
C HIS A 29 14.42 23.73 -8.89
N GLN A 30 13.82 22.70 -9.49
CA GLN A 30 12.49 22.23 -9.10
C GLN A 30 12.57 21.64 -7.68
N PRO A 31 11.88 22.21 -6.69
CA PRO A 31 11.90 21.67 -5.34
C PRO A 31 11.04 20.38 -5.30
N GLU A 32 11.71 19.22 -5.39
CA GLU A 32 11.08 17.91 -5.31
C GLU A 32 10.53 17.67 -3.89
N ILE A 33 9.20 17.79 -3.74
CA ILE A 33 8.49 17.66 -2.45
C ILE A 33 8.65 16.25 -1.83
N TYR A 34 8.95 15.22 -2.64
CA TYR A 34 9.01 13.85 -2.17
C TYR A 34 9.95 12.94 -2.98
N THR A 35 11.22 12.87 -2.57
CA THR A 35 12.10 11.76 -3.03
C THR A 35 12.89 11.11 -1.90
N ASP A 36 12.56 11.33 -0.63
CA ASP A 36 13.20 10.52 0.40
C ASP A 36 12.65 9.08 0.39
N ALA A 37 13.54 8.13 0.13
CA ALA A 37 13.19 6.73 0.02
C ALA A 37 12.59 6.17 1.33
N ALA A 38 12.86 6.77 2.49
CA ALA A 38 12.26 6.37 3.77
C ALA A 38 10.76 6.67 3.84
N SER A 39 10.31 7.78 3.24
CA SER A 39 8.89 8.10 3.14
C SER A 39 8.13 7.12 2.23
N LYS A 40 8.76 6.70 1.12
CA LYS A 40 8.22 5.66 0.23
C LYS A 40 8.12 4.31 0.94
N ILE A 41 9.13 3.95 1.73
CA ILE A 41 9.12 2.73 2.55
C ILE A 41 7.97 2.73 3.56
N LYS A 42 7.80 3.81 4.33
CA LYS A 42 6.70 3.91 5.32
C LYS A 42 5.32 3.74 4.68
N LYS A 43 5.11 4.29 3.49
CA LYS A 43 3.87 4.12 2.72
C LYS A 43 3.64 2.65 2.36
N TYR A 44 4.66 1.98 1.84
CA TYR A 44 4.56 0.56 1.48
C TYR A 44 4.39 -0.35 2.69
N GLU A 45 5.05 -0.07 3.81
CA GLU A 45 4.85 -0.80 5.06
C GLU A 45 3.39 -0.66 5.55
N ARG A 46 2.78 0.52 5.43
CA ARG A 46 1.36 0.70 5.78
C ARG A 46 0.43 -0.13 4.89
N VAL A 47 0.66 -0.12 3.58
CA VAL A 47 -0.12 -0.94 2.64
C VAL A 47 0.06 -2.43 2.92
N LEU A 48 1.30 -2.86 3.19
CA LEU A 48 1.62 -4.24 3.56
C LEU A 48 0.87 -4.69 4.82
N THR A 49 0.85 -3.85 5.87
CA THR A 49 0.11 -4.14 7.11
C THR A 49 -1.38 -4.34 6.84
N ILE A 50 -1.99 -3.47 6.03
CA ILE A 50 -3.40 -3.62 5.66
C ILE A 50 -3.61 -4.94 4.91
N LEU A 51 -2.77 -5.25 3.91
CA LEU A 51 -2.89 -6.48 3.14
C LEU A 51 -2.77 -7.74 4.03
N VAL A 52 -1.82 -7.75 4.96
CA VAL A 52 -1.59 -8.89 5.87
C VAL A 52 -2.74 -9.06 6.86
N ILE A 53 -3.28 -7.97 7.40
CA ILE A 53 -4.41 -8.03 8.35
C ILE A 53 -5.69 -8.52 7.68
N PHE A 54 -5.96 -8.08 6.44
CA PHE A 54 -7.18 -8.46 5.73
C PHE A 54 -7.09 -9.84 5.06
N GLN A 55 -5.90 -10.37 4.80
CA GLN A 55 -5.70 -11.68 4.18
C GLN A 55 -6.41 -12.85 4.91
N PRO A 56 -6.33 -13.01 6.25
CA PRO A 56 -7.04 -14.10 6.94
C PRO A 56 -8.58 -13.96 6.87
N ILE A 57 -9.11 -12.75 6.74
CA ILE A 57 -10.56 -12.52 6.61
C ILE A 57 -11.09 -13.21 5.35
N TYR A 58 -10.37 -13.09 4.23
CA TYR A 58 -10.72 -13.79 2.98
C TYR A 58 -10.65 -15.31 3.11
N LEU A 59 -9.79 -15.83 3.98
CA LEU A 59 -9.68 -17.28 4.22
C LEU A 59 -10.89 -17.82 5.01
N VAL A 60 -11.34 -17.07 6.02
CA VAL A 60 -12.46 -17.48 6.89
C VAL A 60 -13.80 -17.45 6.15
N VAL A 61 -14.05 -16.43 5.32
CA VAL A 61 -15.32 -16.27 4.58
C VAL A 61 -15.63 -17.48 3.69
N LEU A 62 -14.62 -18.10 3.09
CA LEU A 62 -14.84 -19.26 2.21
C LEU A 62 -15.18 -20.52 2.99
N ASN A 63 -14.57 -20.71 4.18
CA ASN A 63 -14.85 -21.86 5.03
C ASN A 63 -16.32 -21.86 5.48
N ILE A 64 -16.83 -20.70 5.90
CA ILE A 64 -18.23 -20.52 6.28
C ILE A 64 -19.18 -20.78 5.09
N ASN A 65 -18.86 -20.23 3.91
CA ASN A 65 -19.70 -20.42 2.72
C ASN A 65 -19.74 -21.85 2.20
N ASN A 66 -18.63 -22.61 2.29
CA ASN A 66 -18.59 -24.01 1.88
C ASN A 66 -19.35 -24.92 2.86
N VAL A 67 -19.33 -24.61 4.16
CA VAL A 67 -20.05 -25.38 5.19
C VAL A 67 -21.56 -25.14 5.11
N LEU A 68 -22.00 -23.93 4.76
CA LEU A 68 -23.42 -23.54 4.77
C LEU A 68 -24.17 -23.74 3.45
N ASN A 69 -23.49 -23.94 2.31
CA ASN A 69 -24.15 -24.04 1.01
C ASN A 69 -24.07 -25.44 0.40
N HIS A 70 -25.22 -26.09 0.23
CA HIS A 70 -25.38 -27.25 -0.66
C HIS A 70 -25.50 -26.80 -2.13
N ALA A 71 -24.44 -26.17 -2.66
CA ALA A 71 -24.38 -25.79 -4.07
C ALA A 71 -24.02 -27.00 -4.96
N PRO A 72 -24.44 -27.03 -6.24
CA PRO A 72 -24.02 -28.05 -7.18
C PRO A 72 -22.49 -27.99 -7.39
N LEU A 73 -21.87 -29.17 -7.55
CA LEU A 73 -20.41 -29.35 -7.54
C LEU A 73 -19.65 -28.41 -8.49
N TRP A 74 -20.17 -28.15 -9.69
CA TRP A 74 -19.52 -27.29 -10.69
C TRP A 74 -19.41 -25.83 -10.21
N LEU A 75 -20.42 -25.31 -9.50
CA LEU A 75 -20.35 -23.97 -8.90
C LEU A 75 -19.37 -23.92 -7.74
N THR A 76 -19.32 -24.97 -6.92
CA THR A 76 -18.37 -25.06 -5.80
C THR A 76 -16.92 -25.08 -6.31
N ILE A 77 -16.65 -25.87 -7.35
CA ILE A 77 -15.32 -25.92 -7.99
C ILE A 77 -14.97 -24.55 -8.59
N GLY A 78 -15.91 -23.92 -9.33
CA GLY A 78 -15.68 -22.59 -9.91
C GLY A 78 -15.36 -21.52 -8.86
N LYS A 79 -16.10 -21.51 -7.74
CA LYS A 79 -15.83 -20.60 -6.61
C LYS A 79 -14.46 -20.86 -5.99
N LEU A 80 -14.07 -22.12 -5.83
CA LEU A 80 -12.78 -22.50 -5.25
C LEU A 80 -11.62 -22.05 -6.15
N VAL A 81 -11.72 -22.28 -7.46
CA VAL A 81 -10.72 -21.83 -8.44
C VAL A 81 -10.58 -20.31 -8.45
N LEU A 82 -11.71 -19.59 -8.53
CA LEU A 82 -11.71 -18.12 -8.52
C LEU A 82 -11.05 -17.58 -7.23
N TRP A 83 -11.37 -18.18 -6.09
CA TRP A 83 -10.77 -17.78 -4.82
C TRP A 83 -9.28 -18.08 -4.75
N LEU A 84 -8.82 -19.24 -5.25
CA LEU A 84 -7.38 -19.53 -5.34
C LEU A 84 -6.64 -18.50 -6.19
N ILE A 85 -7.26 -18.03 -7.27
CA ILE A 85 -6.71 -16.96 -8.13
C ILE A 85 -6.60 -15.65 -7.33
N ILE A 86 -7.63 -15.27 -6.58
CA ILE A 86 -7.62 -14.05 -5.77
C ILE A 86 -6.56 -14.14 -4.67
N VAL A 87 -6.52 -15.23 -3.90
CA VAL A 87 -5.55 -15.43 -2.82
C VAL A 87 -4.11 -15.45 -3.35
N SER A 88 -3.86 -16.10 -4.49
CA SER A 88 -2.54 -16.10 -5.11
C SER A 88 -2.15 -14.71 -5.63
N ALA A 89 -3.06 -13.96 -6.24
CA ALA A 89 -2.82 -12.59 -6.68
C ALA A 89 -2.50 -11.64 -5.50
N PHE A 90 -3.22 -11.78 -4.38
CA PHE A 90 -2.95 -11.04 -3.14
C PHE A 90 -1.58 -11.38 -2.57
N SER A 91 -1.25 -12.68 -2.48
CA SER A 91 0.04 -13.16 -1.99
C SER A 91 1.19 -12.67 -2.86
N PHE A 92 1.02 -12.71 -4.18
CA PHE A 92 1.99 -12.17 -5.13
C PHE A 92 2.20 -10.66 -4.95
N SER A 93 1.12 -9.91 -4.72
CA SER A 93 1.19 -8.47 -4.47
C SER A 93 1.97 -8.13 -3.21
N ILE A 94 1.78 -8.91 -2.13
CA ILE A 94 2.55 -8.80 -0.89
C ILE A 94 4.04 -9.00 -1.15
N VAL A 95 4.42 -10.07 -1.86
CA VAL A 95 5.83 -10.35 -2.20
C VAL A 95 6.44 -9.21 -3.00
N LYS A 96 5.73 -8.70 -4.02
CA LYS A 96 6.20 -7.58 -4.85
C LYS A 96 6.43 -6.30 -4.04
N ILE A 97 5.54 -6.00 -3.09
CA ILE A 97 5.69 -4.83 -2.19
C ILE A 97 6.91 -5.02 -1.28
N ILE A 98 7.09 -6.21 -0.69
CA ILE A 98 8.25 -6.51 0.16
C ILE A 98 9.55 -6.36 -0.63
N MET A 99 9.63 -6.91 -1.84
CA MET A 99 10.81 -6.75 -2.70
C MET A 99 11.12 -5.27 -2.98
N ARG A 100 10.09 -4.46 -3.27
CA ARG A 100 10.27 -3.03 -3.50
C ARG A 100 10.74 -2.28 -2.26
N ILE A 101 10.24 -2.64 -1.07
CA ILE A 101 10.72 -2.09 0.20
C ILE A 101 12.19 -2.43 0.41
N GLN A 102 12.60 -3.68 0.15
CA GLN A 102 13.99 -4.11 0.30
C GLN A 102 14.93 -3.37 -0.67
N GLU A 103 14.50 -3.16 -1.91
CA GLU A 103 15.25 -2.38 -2.91
C GLU A 103 15.47 -0.94 -2.43
N LEU A 104 14.40 -0.26 -1.97
CA LEU A 104 14.48 1.10 -1.44
C LEU A 104 15.35 1.18 -0.17
N LYS A 105 15.29 0.17 0.71
CA LYS A 105 16.14 0.10 1.91
C LYS A 105 17.62 -0.03 1.55
N LYS A 106 17.96 -0.70 0.45
CA LYS A 106 19.36 -0.80 -0.03
C LYS A 106 19.88 0.54 -0.53
N THR A 107 19.08 1.29 -1.28
CA THR A 107 19.46 2.62 -1.80
C THR A 107 19.75 3.64 -0.71
N ILE A 108 19.10 3.54 0.47
CA ILE A 108 19.34 4.44 1.61
C ILE A 108 20.63 4.09 2.37
N LYS A 109 21.08 2.83 2.30
CA LYS A 109 22.23 2.33 3.06
C LYS A 109 23.56 2.51 2.33
N GLN A 110 23.53 2.82 1.04
CA GLN A 110 24.71 3.20 0.23
C GLN A 110 24.95 4.71 0.32
#